data_AF-A0A561WYL6-F1
#
_entry.id   AF-A0A561WYL6-F1
#
_cell.length_a   1.000
_cell.length_b   1.000
_cell.length_c   1.000
_cell.angle_alpha   90.00
_cell.angle_beta   90.00
_cell.angle_gamma   90.00
#
_symmetry.space_group_name_H-M   'P 1'
#
loop_
_entity.id
_entity.type
_entity.pdbx_description
1 polymer ?
#
loop_
_entity_poly.entity_id
_entity_poly.type
_entity_poly.pdbx_seq_one_letter_code
_entity_poly.pdbx_strand_id
1 'polypeptide(L)'
;MAGTESLGRLFTAGRWQEWPTEQRSALREFLDAWWLHVLVEPDAKVPAHEALTLLAEVTTKLTPWLTLWAELLVDAVARRRLVTAVDEWMYDLLGDALPWSSWHDEDTWCRALSLWVLRHAPAVLREHGASTELYDHVRLLGLPYADRWDR
;
A
#
# COMPACT_ATOMS: atom_id res chain seq x y z
N MET A 1 -3.87 5.54 16.19
CA MET A 1 -4.05 6.22 14.90
C MET A 1 -5.53 6.19 14.57
N ALA A 2 -6.17 7.32 14.28
CA ALA A 2 -7.64 7.39 14.13
C ALA A 2 -8.12 8.27 12.95
N GLY A 3 -7.22 9.01 12.29
CA GLY A 3 -7.60 10.01 11.28
C GLY A 3 -8.00 9.39 9.94
N THR A 4 -7.17 8.53 9.37
CA THR A 4 -7.37 7.89 8.06
C THR A 4 -8.51 6.88 8.07
N GLU A 5 -8.62 6.06 9.12
CA GLU A 5 -9.78 5.18 9.33
C GLU A 5 -11.11 5.94 9.47
N SER A 6 -11.10 7.12 10.10
CA SER A 6 -12.28 7.97 10.20
C SER A 6 -12.68 8.56 8.85
N LEU A 7 -11.71 8.89 7.99
CA LEU A 7 -11.99 9.41 6.65
C LEU A 7 -12.59 8.33 5.74
N GLY A 8 -12.07 7.10 5.76
CA GLY A 8 -12.63 6.00 4.95
C GLY A 8 -14.11 5.74 5.26
N ARG A 9 -14.49 5.84 6.54
CA ARG A 9 -15.90 5.78 6.97
C ARG A 9 -16.75 6.90 6.37
N LEU A 10 -16.24 8.13 6.31
CA LEU A 10 -16.97 9.26 5.73
C LEU A 10 -17.21 9.10 4.23
N PHE A 11 -16.22 8.59 3.48
CA PHE A 11 -16.41 8.26 2.06
C PHE A 11 -17.49 7.21 1.84
N THR A 12 -17.49 6.17 2.67
CA THR A 12 -18.51 5.11 2.61
C THR A 12 -19.89 5.67 2.94
N ALA A 13 -20.02 6.43 4.03
CA ALA A 13 -21.27 7.05 4.43
C ALA A 13 -21.80 8.04 3.38
N GLY A 14 -20.89 8.77 2.73
CA GLY A 14 -21.20 9.72 1.67
C GLY A 14 -21.66 9.06 0.37
N ARG A 15 -21.45 7.74 0.19
CA ARG A 15 -21.79 6.98 -1.03
C ARG A 15 -21.34 7.69 -2.31
N TRP A 16 -20.12 8.22 -2.29
CA TRP A 16 -19.60 9.09 -3.35
C TRP A 16 -19.56 8.43 -4.73
N GLN A 17 -19.47 7.11 -4.79
CA GLN A 17 -19.54 6.31 -6.02
C GLN A 17 -20.89 6.43 -6.76
N GLU A 18 -21.96 6.77 -6.02
CA GLU A 18 -23.34 6.95 -6.51
C GLU A 18 -23.63 8.42 -6.89
N TRP A 19 -22.70 9.34 -6.66
CA TRP A 19 -22.87 10.75 -7.01
C TRP A 19 -22.92 10.96 -8.54
N PRO A 20 -23.49 12.09 -8.99
CA PRO A 20 -23.39 12.52 -10.38
C PRO A 20 -21.97 12.39 -10.95
N THR A 21 -21.87 11.99 -12.21
CA THR A 21 -20.61 11.64 -12.88
C THR A 21 -19.53 12.71 -12.72
N GLU A 22 -19.88 13.98 -12.91
CA GLU A 22 -18.93 15.11 -12.81
C GLU A 22 -18.30 15.21 -11.42
N GLN A 23 -19.09 15.05 -10.36
CA GLN A 23 -18.63 15.14 -8.97
C GLN A 23 -17.75 13.94 -8.61
N ARG A 24 -18.15 12.74 -9.05
CA ARG A 24 -17.37 11.52 -8.86
C ARG A 24 -16.03 11.59 -9.60
N SER A 25 -16.03 12.11 -10.84
CA SER A 25 -14.81 12.30 -11.62
C SER A 25 -13.87 13.30 -10.96
N ALA A 26 -14.38 14.45 -10.51
CA ALA A 26 -13.57 15.44 -9.81
C ALA A 26 -12.91 14.88 -8.53
N LEU A 27 -13.67 14.09 -7.75
CA LEU A 27 -13.12 13.43 -6.57
C LEU A 27 -12.08 12.36 -6.95
N ARG A 28 -12.31 11.62 -8.04
CA ARG A 28 -11.34 10.64 -8.53
C ARG A 28 -10.03 11.31 -8.94
N GLU A 29 -10.10 12.38 -9.71
CA GLU A 29 -8.94 13.17 -10.13
C GLU A 29 -8.16 13.71 -8.92
N PHE A 30 -8.86 14.18 -7.89
CA PHE A 30 -8.23 14.59 -6.64
C PHE A 30 -7.49 13.44 -5.96
N LEU A 31 -8.10 12.26 -5.84
CA LEU A 31 -7.45 11.09 -5.23
C LEU A 31 -6.21 10.64 -6.02
N ASP A 32 -6.28 10.69 -7.36
CA ASP A 32 -5.15 10.38 -8.24
C ASP A 32 -3.99 11.38 -8.03
N ALA A 33 -4.29 12.68 -8.00
CA ALA A 33 -3.30 13.73 -7.75
C ALA A 33 -2.72 13.67 -6.33
N TRP A 34 -3.54 13.37 -5.34
CA TRP A 34 -3.12 13.23 -3.95
C TRP A 34 -2.20 12.02 -3.76
N TRP A 35 -2.48 10.89 -4.41
CA TRP A 35 -1.59 9.73 -4.35
C TRP A 35 -0.22 10.03 -4.93
N LEU A 36 -0.18 10.68 -6.10
CA LEU A 36 1.07 11.14 -6.70
C LEU A 36 1.85 12.02 -5.72
N HIS A 37 1.20 13.02 -5.12
CA HIS A 37 1.82 13.90 -4.14
C HIS A 37 2.42 13.14 -2.95
N VAL A 38 1.69 12.18 -2.36
CA VAL A 38 2.20 11.37 -1.24
C VAL A 38 3.46 10.60 -1.62
N LEU A 39 3.55 10.11 -2.85
CA LEU A 39 4.67 9.29 -3.31
C LEU A 39 5.93 10.09 -3.63
N VAL A 40 5.79 11.28 -4.22
CA VAL A 40 6.95 12.02 -4.76
C VAL A 40 7.33 13.25 -3.94
N GLU A 41 6.41 13.83 -3.16
CA GLU A 41 6.71 15.01 -2.35
C GLU A 41 7.48 14.62 -1.08
N PRO A 42 8.72 15.12 -0.87
CA PRO A 42 9.49 14.83 0.33
C PRO A 42 8.76 15.20 1.63
N ASP A 43 8.01 16.31 1.62
CA ASP A 43 7.33 16.86 2.79
C ASP A 43 5.89 16.36 2.98
N ALA A 44 5.42 15.42 2.15
CA ALA A 44 4.12 14.77 2.32
C ALA A 44 3.96 14.24 3.75
N LYS A 45 2.87 14.64 4.41
CA LYS A 45 2.65 14.37 5.84
C LYS A 45 2.04 13.00 6.11
N VAL A 46 1.33 12.44 5.13
CA VAL A 46 0.69 11.13 5.27
C VAL A 46 1.65 10.05 4.78
N PRO A 47 1.93 9.01 5.58
CA PRO A 47 2.72 7.87 5.12
C PRO A 47 2.07 7.18 3.93
N ALA A 48 2.90 6.70 2.99
CA ALA A 48 2.40 6.06 1.77
C ALA A 48 1.56 4.79 2.06
N HIS A 49 1.91 4.02 3.10
CA HIS A 49 1.15 2.84 3.48
C HIS A 49 -0.27 3.20 3.97
N GLU A 50 -0.41 4.24 4.80
CA GLU A 50 -1.73 4.70 5.27
C GLU A 50 -2.57 5.30 4.13
N ALA A 51 -1.95 6.09 3.26
CA ALA A 51 -2.64 6.67 2.11
C ALA A 51 -3.10 5.57 1.14
N LEU A 52 -2.28 4.54 0.90
CA LEU A 52 -2.65 3.39 0.08
C LEU A 52 -3.86 2.65 0.67
N THR A 53 -3.86 2.39 1.98
CA THR A 53 -5.01 1.79 2.67
C THR A 53 -6.28 2.60 2.43
N LEU A 54 -6.24 3.92 2.66
CA LEU A 54 -7.40 4.78 2.46
C LEU A 54 -7.89 4.73 1.00
N LEU A 55 -6.97 4.86 0.04
CA LEU A 55 -7.29 4.84 -1.38
C LEU A 55 -7.89 3.50 -1.82
N ALA A 56 -7.32 2.39 -1.33
CA ALA A 56 -7.81 1.05 -1.62
C ALA A 56 -9.24 0.86 -1.10
N GLU A 57 -9.50 1.23 0.15
CA GLU A 57 -10.83 1.10 0.77
C GLU A 57 -11.86 2.03 0.11
N VAL A 58 -11.54 3.31 -0.07
CA VAL A 58 -12.47 4.32 -0.61
C VAL A 58 -12.85 4.04 -2.06
N THR A 59 -11.92 3.46 -2.83
CA THR A 59 -12.15 3.16 -4.25
C THR A 59 -12.45 1.70 -4.52
N THR A 60 -12.46 0.87 -3.48
CA THR A 60 -12.61 -0.60 -3.53
C THR A 60 -11.66 -1.25 -4.54
N LYS A 61 -10.45 -0.69 -4.69
CA LYS A 61 -9.46 -1.06 -5.71
C LYS A 61 -8.05 -0.84 -5.17
N LEU A 62 -7.24 -1.89 -5.12
CA LEU A 62 -5.84 -1.81 -4.69
C LEU A 62 -4.86 -1.69 -5.87
N THR A 63 -5.01 -2.56 -6.88
CA THR A 63 -4.05 -2.73 -7.97
C THR A 63 -3.69 -1.45 -8.75
N PRO A 64 -4.63 -0.53 -9.08
CA PRO A 64 -4.28 0.69 -9.80
C PRO A 64 -3.28 1.57 -9.04
N TRP A 65 -3.42 1.66 -7.71
CA TRP A 65 -2.55 2.47 -6.87
C TRP A 65 -1.15 1.88 -6.72
N LEU A 66 -1.06 0.56 -6.59
CA LEU A 66 0.20 -0.19 -6.61
C LEU A 66 0.91 -0.08 -7.97
N THR A 67 0.16 -0.05 -9.06
CA THR A 67 0.70 0.12 -10.41
C THR A 67 1.35 1.48 -10.56
N LEU A 68 0.65 2.55 -10.18
CA LEU A 68 1.23 3.91 -10.22
C LEU A 68 2.48 4.02 -9.33
N TRP A 69 2.45 3.42 -8.14
CA TRP A 69 3.62 3.45 -7.27
C TRP A 69 4.81 2.73 -7.91
N ALA A 70 4.60 1.55 -8.51
CA ALA A 70 5.65 0.83 -9.23
C ALA A 70 6.28 1.67 -10.34
N GLU A 71 5.47 2.40 -11.11
CA GLU A 71 5.95 3.31 -12.17
C GLU A 71 6.82 4.44 -11.61
N LEU A 72 6.50 4.92 -10.40
CA LEU A 72 7.22 6.00 -9.73
C LEU A 72 8.45 5.55 -8.96
N LEU A 73 8.79 4.25 -8.91
CA LEU A 73 10.01 3.76 -8.23
C LEU A 73 11.32 4.21 -8.91
N VAL A 74 11.26 4.87 -10.06
CA VAL A 74 12.39 5.63 -10.60
C VAL A 74 12.81 6.78 -9.67
N ASP A 75 11.86 7.36 -8.94
CA ASP A 75 12.08 8.42 -7.98
C ASP A 75 12.64 7.90 -6.64
N ALA A 76 13.55 8.66 -6.03
CA ALA A 76 14.20 8.26 -4.79
C ALA A 76 13.29 8.41 -3.56
N VAL A 77 12.37 9.38 -3.55
CA VAL A 77 11.38 9.55 -2.47
C VAL A 77 10.41 8.38 -2.50
N ALA A 78 9.86 8.04 -3.67
CA ALA A 78 8.94 6.92 -3.84
C ALA A 78 9.56 5.58 -3.38
N ARG A 79 10.85 5.35 -3.66
CA ARG A 79 11.62 4.21 -3.15
C ARG A 79 11.78 4.21 -1.63
N ARG A 80 12.10 5.35 -1.02
CA ARG A 80 12.18 5.45 0.45
C ARG A 80 10.84 5.15 1.11
N ARG A 81 9.73 5.63 0.53
CA ARG A 81 8.39 5.31 1.02
C ARG A 81 8.11 3.82 0.94
N LEU A 82 8.61 3.13 -0.09
CA LEU A 82 8.46 1.68 -0.20
C LEU A 82 9.17 0.96 0.94
N VAL A 83 10.41 1.36 1.28
CA VAL A 83 11.13 0.77 2.41
C VAL A 83 10.32 0.90 3.70
N THR A 84 9.81 2.10 4.01
CA THR A 84 8.97 2.32 5.19
C THR A 84 7.68 1.50 5.14
N ALA A 85 7.01 1.43 3.99
CA ALA A 85 5.77 0.69 3.89
C ALA A 85 5.96 -0.82 4.05
N VAL A 86 7.04 -1.37 3.48
CA VAL A 86 7.38 -2.79 3.63
C VAL A 86 7.63 -3.11 5.11
N ASP A 87 8.38 -2.26 5.82
CA ASP A 87 8.63 -2.42 7.27
C ASP A 87 7.33 -2.53 8.07
N GLU A 88 6.36 -1.67 7.77
CA GLU A 88 5.04 -1.66 8.43
C GLU A 88 4.17 -2.88 8.05
N TRP A 89 4.29 -3.39 6.83
CA TRP A 89 3.43 -4.49 6.35
C TRP A 89 3.95 -5.89 6.65
N MET A 90 5.26 -6.05 6.83
CA MET A 90 5.88 -7.39 6.77
C MET A 90 5.34 -8.37 7.80
N TYR A 91 5.00 -7.89 9.01
CA TYR A 91 4.48 -8.74 10.07
C TYR A 91 3.20 -9.46 9.63
N ASP A 92 2.22 -8.72 9.11
CA ASP A 92 0.94 -9.28 8.69
C ASP A 92 1.08 -10.10 7.40
N LEU A 93 1.86 -9.63 6.44
CA LEU A 93 2.06 -10.35 5.17
C LEU A 93 2.75 -11.72 5.37
N LEU A 94 3.66 -11.84 6.33
CA LEU A 94 4.25 -13.13 6.69
C LEU A 94 3.23 -14.11 7.28
N GLY A 95 2.16 -13.59 7.89
CA GLY A 95 1.00 -14.33 8.35
C GLY A 95 -0.04 -14.64 7.27
N ASP A 96 0.22 -14.30 6.00
CA ASP A 96 -0.76 -14.30 4.91
C ASP A 96 -2.01 -13.46 5.25
N ALA A 97 -1.82 -12.36 5.98
CA ALA A 97 -2.87 -11.43 6.38
C ALA A 97 -2.65 -10.04 5.77
N LEU A 98 -3.75 -9.33 5.52
CA LEU A 98 -3.71 -7.94 5.06
C LEU A 98 -3.26 -7.03 6.22
N PRO A 99 -2.33 -6.07 6.01
CA PRO A 99 -1.83 -5.20 7.08
C PRO A 99 -2.84 -4.19 7.64
N TRP A 100 -4.08 -4.22 7.17
CA TRP A 100 -5.18 -3.42 7.66
C TRP A 100 -6.47 -4.23 7.58
N SER A 101 -7.45 -3.89 8.43
CA SER A 101 -8.78 -4.50 8.35
C SER A 101 -9.52 -3.95 7.14
N SER A 102 -10.03 -4.84 6.29
CA SER A 102 -10.86 -4.47 5.15
C SER A 102 -12.29 -4.98 5.33
N TRP A 103 -13.23 -4.30 4.66
CA TRP A 103 -14.59 -4.83 4.50
C TRP A 103 -14.75 -5.59 3.17
N HIS A 104 -13.67 -5.68 2.39
CA HIS A 104 -13.59 -6.29 1.07
C HIS A 104 -12.90 -7.67 1.14
N ASP A 105 -12.69 -8.29 -0.02
CA ASP A 105 -11.99 -9.57 -0.16
C ASP A 105 -10.50 -9.43 0.24
N GLU A 106 -10.23 -9.64 1.52
CA GLU A 106 -8.91 -9.52 2.14
C GLU A 106 -7.89 -10.48 1.51
N ASP A 107 -8.30 -11.71 1.17
CA ASP A 107 -7.44 -12.72 0.58
C ASP A 107 -6.88 -12.28 -0.78
N THR A 108 -7.74 -11.70 -1.62
CA THR A 108 -7.35 -11.20 -2.93
C THR A 108 -6.37 -10.04 -2.81
N TRP A 109 -6.61 -9.11 -1.88
CA TRP A 109 -5.75 -7.93 -1.69
C TRP A 109 -4.44 -8.29 -1.00
N CYS A 110 -4.46 -9.19 -0.01
CA CYS A 110 -3.27 -9.73 0.63
C CYS A 110 -2.36 -10.36 -0.41
N ARG A 111 -2.91 -11.23 -1.29
CA ARG A 111 -2.13 -11.84 -2.37
C ARG A 111 -1.55 -10.80 -3.33
N ALA A 112 -2.36 -9.82 -3.74
CA ALA A 112 -1.90 -8.77 -4.65
C ALA A 112 -0.76 -7.94 -4.04
N LEU A 113 -0.87 -7.57 -2.76
CA LEU A 113 0.13 -6.82 -2.03
C LEU A 113 1.42 -7.64 -1.84
N SER A 114 1.33 -8.90 -1.41
CA SER A 114 2.49 -9.78 -1.25
C SER A 114 3.26 -9.96 -2.56
N LEU A 115 2.56 -10.20 -3.67
CA LEU A 115 3.20 -10.33 -4.98
C LEU A 115 3.88 -9.03 -5.43
N TRP A 116 3.28 -7.89 -5.13
CA TRP A 116 3.85 -6.59 -5.44
C TRP A 116 5.10 -6.31 -4.62
N VAL A 117 5.08 -6.57 -3.30
CA VAL A 117 6.24 -6.46 -2.42
C VAL A 117 7.37 -7.36 -2.91
N LEU A 118 7.11 -8.63 -3.20
CA LEU A 118 8.11 -9.58 -3.69
C LEU A 118 8.76 -9.13 -5.01
N ARG A 119 8.00 -8.45 -5.87
CA ARG A 119 8.50 -7.96 -7.15
C ARG A 119 9.38 -6.72 -7.00
N HIS A 120 9.00 -5.77 -6.14
CA HIS A 120 9.57 -4.43 -6.15
C HIS A 120 10.49 -4.13 -4.96
N ALA A 121 10.23 -4.70 -3.78
CA ALA A 121 11.01 -4.41 -2.57
C ALA A 121 12.46 -4.90 -2.62
N PRO A 122 12.81 -6.11 -3.13
CA PRO A 122 14.18 -6.62 -3.00
C PRO A 122 15.26 -5.72 -3.58
N ALA A 123 15.03 -5.09 -4.74
CA ALA A 123 16.00 -4.17 -5.35
C ALA A 123 16.12 -2.86 -4.55
N VAL A 124 14.98 -2.29 -4.15
CA VAL A 124 14.93 -1.02 -3.43
C VAL A 124 15.56 -1.12 -2.05
N LEU A 125 15.33 -2.22 -1.33
CA LEU A 125 15.96 -2.46 -0.04
C LEU A 125 17.49 -2.48 -0.17
N ARG A 126 18.04 -3.09 -1.24
CA ARG A 126 19.50 -3.16 -1.58
C ARG A 126 20.12 -1.80 -1.72
N GLU A 127 19.45 -0.93 -2.46
CA GLU A 127 19.95 0.41 -2.73
C GLU A 127 19.88 1.33 -1.51
N HIS A 128 18.88 1.15 -0.65
CA HIS A 128 18.64 2.03 0.49
C HIS A 128 19.22 1.53 1.82
N GLY A 129 19.94 0.39 1.82
CA GLY A 129 20.63 -0.11 3.02
C GLY A 129 19.68 -0.47 4.16
N ALA A 130 18.51 -1.05 3.84
CA ALA A 130 17.56 -1.51 4.85
C ALA A 130 18.16 -2.53 5.83
N SER A 131 17.51 -2.73 6.99
CA SER A 131 17.97 -3.70 7.99
C SER A 131 18.02 -5.11 7.39
N THR A 132 19.00 -5.92 7.82
CA THR A 132 19.12 -7.32 7.40
C THR A 132 17.87 -8.13 7.73
N GLU A 133 17.21 -7.81 8.84
CA GLU A 133 15.93 -8.38 9.23
C GLU A 133 14.84 -8.16 8.19
N LEU A 134 14.69 -6.93 7.67
CA LEU A 134 13.65 -6.61 6.68
C LEU A 134 13.86 -7.37 5.36
N TYR A 135 15.11 -7.60 4.95
CA TYR A 135 15.39 -8.48 3.81
C TYR A 135 15.02 -9.92 4.05
N ASP A 136 15.34 -10.44 5.24
CA ASP A 136 15.03 -11.81 5.58
C ASP A 136 13.53 -12.03 5.64
N HIS A 137 12.76 -11.06 6.14
CA HIS A 137 11.31 -11.06 6.07
C HIS A 137 10.80 -11.09 4.61
N VAL A 138 11.29 -10.22 3.74
CA VAL A 138 10.88 -10.24 2.32
C VAL A 138 11.27 -11.55 1.63
N ARG A 139 12.41 -12.14 1.99
CA ARG A 139 12.83 -13.46 1.49
C ARG A 139 11.90 -14.57 1.99
N LEU A 140 11.51 -14.54 3.26
CA LEU A 140 10.56 -15.48 3.86
C LEU A 140 9.19 -15.40 3.23
N LEU A 141 8.71 -14.20 2.90
CA LEU A 141 7.43 -14.00 2.22
C LEU A 141 7.36 -14.74 0.87
N GLY A 142 8.50 -14.94 0.21
CA GLY A 142 8.60 -15.68 -1.04
C GLY A 142 8.49 -17.21 -0.89
N LEU A 143 8.48 -17.73 0.34
CA LEU A 143 8.36 -19.16 0.62
C LEU A 143 6.89 -19.56 0.85
N PRO A 144 6.54 -20.84 0.60
CA PRO A 144 5.30 -21.43 1.10
C PRO A 144 5.18 -21.22 2.61
N TYR A 145 3.96 -20.97 3.11
CA TYR A 145 3.72 -20.64 4.52
C TYR A 145 4.39 -21.62 5.51
N ALA A 146 4.29 -22.93 5.24
CA ALA A 146 4.89 -23.97 6.07
C ALA A 146 6.43 -23.80 6.22
N ASP A 147 7.10 -23.42 5.14
CA ASP A 147 8.57 -23.31 5.10
C ASP A 147 9.10 -22.00 5.71
N ARG A 148 8.21 -21.07 6.12
CA ARG A 148 8.62 -19.77 6.69
C ARG A 148 9.17 -19.88 8.10
N TRP A 149 8.68 -20.86 8.86
CA TRP A 149 8.93 -20.97 10.31
C TRP A 149 9.86 -22.13 10.71
N ASP A 150 10.10 -23.08 9.79
CA ASP A 150 10.90 -24.29 10.03
C ASP A 150 12.42 -24.07 9.95
N ARG A 151 12.92 -22.98 10.56
CA ARG A 151 14.36 -22.63 10.56
C ARG A 151 15.13 -23.16 11.77
#